data_AF-A0A972NBU5-F1
#
_entry.id   AF-A0A972NBU5-F1
#
_cell.length_a   1.000
_cell.length_b   1.000
_cell.length_c   1.000
_cell.angle_alpha   90.00
_cell.angle_beta   90.00
_cell.angle_gamma   90.00
#
_symmetry.space_group_name_H-M   'P 1'
#
loop_
_entity.id
_entity.type
_entity.pdbx_description
1 polymer ?
#
loop_
_entity_poly.entity_id
_entity_poly.type
_entity_poly.pdbx_seq_one_letter_code
_entity_poly.pdbx_strand_id
1 'polypeptide(L)'
;MSTLTQIPFDLAGTLFRSPMPFSAHDPDGALWQAYRRVGVETVVVLAPTEECQRQAGCDLPAFYRAHGLHVLHFPIPDLQAPSPAHLRWTAQRALDDLRSGR
;
A
#
# COMPACT_ATOMS: atom_id res chain seq x y z
N MET A 1 -12.98 12.34 -3.14
CA MET A 1 -11.56 12.70 -3.33
C MET A 1 -10.72 11.73 -2.54
N SER A 2 -10.03 10.82 -3.21
CA SER A 2 -9.10 9.88 -2.55
C SER A 2 -7.79 10.59 -2.27
N THR A 3 -7.36 10.63 -1.00
CA THR A 3 -6.16 11.38 -0.58
C THR A 3 -5.05 10.45 -0.08
N LEU A 4 -3.81 10.75 -0.49
CA LEU A 4 -2.61 10.22 0.14
C LEU A 4 -2.31 11.07 1.37
N THR A 5 -2.35 10.46 2.56
CA THR A 5 -2.20 11.18 3.83
C THR A 5 -0.93 10.72 4.52
N GLN A 6 -0.04 11.65 4.85
CA GLN A 6 1.14 11.35 5.66
C GLN A 6 0.75 11.04 7.10
N ILE A 7 1.37 10.02 7.68
CA ILE A 7 1.26 9.69 9.10
C ILE A 7 2.58 10.14 9.76
N PRO A 8 2.52 11.07 10.73
CA PRO A 8 3.72 11.67 11.31
C PRO A 8 4.39 10.69 12.29
N PHE A 9 5.34 9.93 11.78
CA PHE A 9 6.31 9.19 12.58
C PHE A 9 7.67 9.88 12.51
N ASP A 10 8.37 9.98 13.64
CA ASP A 10 9.73 10.53 13.73
C ASP A 10 10.74 9.43 13.40
N LEU A 11 10.79 9.05 12.11
CA LEU A 11 11.65 8.02 11.55
C LEU A 11 12.36 8.57 10.31
N ALA A 12 13.38 7.86 9.83
CA ALA A 12 14.12 8.27 8.64
C ALA A 12 13.25 8.28 7.37
N GLY A 13 12.36 7.29 7.23
CA GLY A 13 11.39 7.15 6.14
C GLY A 13 10.05 7.78 6.48
N THR A 14 9.24 8.02 5.46
CA THR A 14 7.93 8.67 5.60
C THR A 14 6.80 7.68 5.35
N LEU A 15 5.89 7.54 6.32
CA LEU A 15 4.71 6.69 6.16
C LEU A 15 3.54 7.48 5.59
N PHE A 16 2.86 6.88 4.61
CA PHE A 16 1.59 7.37 4.09
C PHE A 16 0.49 6.30 4.18
N ARG A 17 -0.76 6.74 4.20
CA ARG A 17 -1.94 5.90 3.98
C ARG A 17 -2.80 6.44 2.84
N SER A 18 -3.49 5.57 2.14
CA SER A 18 -4.52 5.95 1.15
C SER A 18 -5.55 4.83 1.00
N PRO A 19 -6.72 5.10 0.39
CA PRO A 19 -7.58 4.05 -0.14
C PRO A 19 -6.94 3.39 -1.38
N MET A 20 -7.63 2.39 -1.96
CA MET A 20 -7.18 1.67 -3.14
C MET A 20 -7.16 2.59 -4.39
N PRO A 21 -6.02 2.70 -5.10
CA PRO A 21 -5.95 3.44 -6.36
C PRO A 21 -6.71 2.72 -7.47
N PHE A 22 -7.09 3.48 -8.51
CA PHE A 22 -7.87 3.00 -9.66
C PHE A 22 -9.26 2.43 -9.33
N SER A 23 -9.69 2.55 -8.07
CA SER A 23 -11.03 2.17 -7.65
C SER A 23 -12.09 3.13 -8.18
N ALA A 24 -13.37 2.82 -7.98
CA ALA A 24 -14.46 3.75 -8.29
C ALA A 24 -14.33 5.12 -7.57
N HIS A 25 -13.52 5.20 -6.50
CA HIS A 25 -13.24 6.44 -5.77
C HIS A 25 -11.94 7.15 -6.23
N ASP A 26 -11.21 6.57 -7.19
CA ASP A 26 -10.01 7.11 -7.82
C ASP A 26 -9.98 6.78 -9.34
N PRO A 27 -11.02 7.17 -10.11
CA PRO A 27 -11.16 6.75 -11.51
C PRO A 27 -10.02 7.25 -12.41
N ASP A 28 -9.41 8.40 -12.07
CA ASP A 28 -8.33 9.01 -12.83
C ASP A 28 -6.93 8.52 -12.39
N GLY A 29 -6.85 7.61 -11.41
CA GLY A 29 -5.57 7.11 -10.88
C GLY A 29 -4.72 8.20 -10.21
N ALA A 30 -5.34 9.20 -9.60
CA ALA A 30 -4.67 10.33 -8.99
C ALA A 30 -3.79 9.90 -7.81
N LEU A 31 -4.17 8.84 -7.08
CA LEU A 31 -3.36 8.27 -6.02
C LEU A 31 -2.05 7.69 -6.54
N TRP A 32 -2.10 6.96 -7.67
CA TRP A 32 -0.87 6.43 -8.26
C TRP A 32 0.09 7.56 -8.66
N GLN A 33 -0.43 8.66 -9.23
CA GLN A 33 0.40 9.82 -9.52
C GLN A 33 0.95 10.49 -8.24
N ALA A 34 0.18 10.49 -7.16
CA ALA A 34 0.66 10.98 -5.86
C ALA A 34 1.79 10.11 -5.30
N TYR A 35 1.68 8.77 -5.41
CA TYR A 35 2.72 7.84 -4.96
C TYR A 35 4.04 8.13 -5.68
N ARG A 36 3.97 8.30 -7.01
CA ARG A 36 5.14 8.64 -7.83
C ARG A 36 5.73 10.00 -7.48
N ARG A 37 4.89 11.00 -7.19
CA ARG A 37 5.34 12.36 -6.88
C ARG A 37 6.11 12.44 -5.57
N VAL A 38 5.69 11.68 -4.55
CA VAL A 38 6.38 11.64 -3.25
C VAL A 38 7.48 10.59 -3.18
N GLY A 39 7.69 9.82 -4.26
CA GLY A 39 8.76 8.82 -4.35
C GLY A 39 8.51 7.60 -3.47
N VAL A 40 7.28 7.08 -3.42
CA VAL A 40 6.99 5.84 -2.66
C VAL A 40 7.86 4.69 -3.19
N GLU A 41 8.68 4.12 -2.30
CA GLU A 41 9.55 2.97 -2.61
C GLU A 41 8.92 1.63 -2.19
N THR A 42 8.26 1.59 -1.03
CA THR A 42 7.57 0.40 -0.50
C THR A 42 6.06 0.63 -0.43
N VAL A 43 5.28 -0.38 -0.82
CA VAL A 43 3.82 -0.42 -0.63
C VAL A 43 3.39 -1.65 0.15
N VAL A 44 2.53 -1.42 1.14
CA VAL A 44 1.82 -2.48 1.86
C VAL A 44 0.43 -2.62 1.25
N VAL A 45 0.14 -3.77 0.64
CA VAL A 45 -1.18 -4.04 0.04
C VAL A 45 -1.96 -4.93 0.99
N LEU A 46 -3.06 -4.39 1.52
CA LEU A 46 -3.93 -5.09 2.47
C LEU A 46 -5.11 -5.80 1.80
N ALA A 47 -5.36 -5.56 0.52
CA ALA A 47 -6.45 -6.19 -0.22
C ALA A 47 -5.98 -7.52 -0.86
N PRO A 48 -6.83 -8.57 -0.88
CA PRO A 48 -6.63 -9.74 -1.73
C PRO A 48 -6.52 -9.37 -3.22
N THR A 49 -5.80 -10.18 -4.00
CA THR A 49 -5.63 -9.94 -5.44
C THR A 49 -6.98 -9.95 -6.16
N GLU A 50 -7.92 -10.80 -5.75
CA GLU A 50 -9.26 -10.86 -6.34
C GLU A 50 -10.06 -9.57 -6.08
N GLU A 51 -9.88 -8.95 -4.91
CA GLU A 51 -10.48 -7.66 -4.61
C GLU A 51 -9.84 -6.55 -5.42
N CYS A 52 -8.50 -6.55 -5.57
CA CYS A 52 -7.79 -5.61 -6.44
C CYS A 52 -8.31 -5.70 -7.88
N GLN A 53 -8.48 -6.91 -8.41
CA GLN A 53 -9.03 -7.12 -9.75
C GLN A 53 -10.46 -6.58 -9.88
N ARG A 54 -11.33 -6.85 -8.90
CA ARG A 54 -12.73 -6.38 -8.94
C ARG A 54 -12.83 -4.86 -8.81
N GLN A 55 -12.04 -4.25 -7.93
CA GLN A 55 -12.20 -2.85 -7.54
C GLN A 55 -11.32 -1.91 -8.39
N ALA A 56 -10.07 -2.28 -8.63
CA ALA A 56 -9.07 -1.49 -9.36
C ALA A 56 -8.87 -1.96 -10.81
N GLY A 57 -9.53 -3.03 -11.24
CA GLY A 57 -9.41 -3.57 -12.60
C GLY A 57 -8.05 -4.19 -12.92
N CYS A 58 -7.20 -4.41 -11.91
CA CYS A 58 -5.86 -4.96 -12.10
C CYS A 58 -5.32 -5.68 -10.86
N ASP A 59 -4.26 -6.47 -11.05
CA ASP A 59 -3.47 -7.04 -9.96
C ASP A 59 -2.52 -5.95 -9.43
N LEU A 60 -2.94 -5.24 -8.39
CA LEU A 60 -2.16 -4.15 -7.79
C LEU A 60 -0.76 -4.59 -7.32
N PRO A 61 -0.60 -5.70 -6.57
CA PRO A 61 0.73 -6.21 -6.24
C PRO A 61 1.63 -6.43 -7.45
N ALA A 62 1.13 -7.01 -8.55
CA ALA A 62 1.91 -7.20 -9.77
C ALA A 62 2.22 -5.87 -10.46
N PHE A 63 1.24 -4.97 -10.53
CA PHE A 63 1.39 -3.62 -11.09
C PHE A 63 2.51 -2.84 -10.38
N TYR A 64 2.50 -2.80 -9.05
CA TYR A 64 3.54 -2.09 -8.29
C TYR A 64 4.94 -2.69 -8.48
N ARG A 65 5.06 -4.02 -8.50
CA ARG A 65 6.33 -4.70 -8.78
C ARG A 65 6.84 -4.36 -10.18
N ALA A 66 5.96 -4.34 -11.18
CA ALA A 66 6.32 -3.96 -12.55
C ALA A 66 6.78 -2.49 -12.65
N HIS A 67 6.34 -1.64 -11.73
CA HIS A 67 6.78 -0.26 -11.59
C HIS A 67 7.95 -0.05 -10.60
N GLY A 68 8.59 -1.14 -10.14
CA GLY A 68 9.82 -1.09 -9.35
C GLY A 68 9.63 -0.85 -7.85
N LEU A 69 8.39 -0.89 -7.36
CA LEU A 69 8.12 -0.75 -5.93
C LEU A 69 8.36 -2.08 -5.19
N HIS A 70 8.87 -1.99 -3.97
CA HIS A 70 8.87 -3.12 -3.06
C HIS A 70 7.45 -3.37 -2.55
N VAL A 71 6.95 -4.60 -2.69
CA VAL A 71 5.56 -4.93 -2.33
C VAL A 71 5.52 -5.90 -1.15
N LEU A 72 5.01 -5.40 -0.02
CA LEU A 72 4.60 -6.19 1.12
C LEU A 72 3.11 -6.53 0.97
N HIS A 73 2.81 -7.68 0.37
CA HIS A 73 1.41 -8.12 0.19
C HIS A 73 0.94 -8.89 1.42
N PHE A 74 0.01 -8.29 2.16
CA PHE A 74 -0.57 -8.84 3.38
C PHE A 74 -2.10 -8.76 3.32
N PRO A 75 -2.75 -9.64 2.53
CA PRO A 75 -4.18 -9.55 2.32
C PRO A 75 -4.96 -9.85 3.59
N ILE A 76 -5.90 -8.96 3.91
CA ILE A 76 -6.88 -9.09 4.99
C ILE A 76 -8.25 -9.06 4.30
N PRO A 77 -8.90 -10.23 4.09
CA PRO A 77 -10.22 -10.26 3.46
C PRO A 77 -11.23 -9.44 4.25
N ASP A 78 -12.20 -8.87 3.55
CA ASP A 78 -13.30 -8.13 4.16
C ASP A 78 -13.98 -8.93 5.27
N LEU A 79 -14.28 -8.23 6.37
CA LEU A 79 -14.92 -8.78 7.57
C LEU A 79 -14.11 -9.89 8.28
N GLN A 80 -12.81 -10.00 7.99
CA GLN A 80 -11.90 -10.92 8.67
C GLN A 80 -10.85 -10.17 9.48
N ALA A 81 -10.38 -10.79 10.56
CA ALA A 81 -9.23 -10.31 11.31
C ALA A 81 -7.93 -10.90 10.73
N PRO A 82 -6.82 -10.14 10.69
CA PRO A 82 -5.54 -10.68 10.30
C PRO A 82 -5.03 -11.71 11.32
N SER A 83 -4.22 -12.66 10.85
CA SER A 83 -3.40 -13.48 11.75
C SER A 83 -2.47 -12.58 12.57
N PRO A 84 -2.45 -12.68 13.92
CA PRO A 84 -1.56 -11.87 14.75
C PRO A 84 -0.08 -12.04 14.39
N ALA A 85 0.33 -13.25 14.03
CA ALA A 85 1.71 -13.53 13.66
C ALA A 85 2.10 -12.85 12.34
N HIS A 86 1.25 -12.94 11.31
CA HIS A 86 1.51 -12.28 10.03
C HIS A 86 1.40 -10.75 10.13
N LEU A 87 0.48 -10.23 10.94
CA LEU A 87 0.39 -8.79 11.19
C LEU A 87 1.67 -8.27 11.82
N ARG A 88 2.16 -8.93 12.88
CA ARG A 88 3.43 -8.57 13.53
C ARG A 88 4.60 -8.62 12.56
N TRP A 89 4.69 -9.67 11.76
CA TRP A 89 5.75 -9.81 10.76
C TRP A 89 5.72 -8.68 9.72
N THR A 90 4.55 -8.38 9.15
CA THR A 90 4.39 -7.33 8.14
C THR A 90 4.67 -5.94 8.72
N ALA A 91 4.16 -5.67 9.93
CA ALA A 91 4.41 -4.41 10.62
C ALA A 91 5.91 -4.23 10.93
N GLN A 92 6.60 -5.29 11.34
CA GLN A 92 8.04 -5.24 11.59
C GLN A 92 8.82 -4.92 10.31
N ARG A 93 8.47 -5.56 9.18
CA ARG A 93 9.09 -5.29 7.88
C ARG A 93 8.91 -3.83 7.45
N ALA A 94 7.69 -3.32 7.53
CA ALA A 94 7.41 -1.91 7.20
C ALA A 94 8.15 -0.95 8.14
N LEU A 95 8.27 -1.29 9.43
CA LEU A 95 9.02 -0.48 10.38
C LEU A 95 10.53 -0.49 10.10
N ASP A 96 11.09 -1.62 9.67
CA ASP A 96 12.49 -1.73 9.30
C ASP A 96 12.80 -0.88 8.05
N ASP A 97 11.90 -0.88 7.06
CA ASP A 97 11.99 0.00 5.88
C ASP A 97 11.99 1.48 6.31
N LEU A 98 11.01 1.89 7.12
CA LEU A 98 10.93 3.28 7.64
C LEU A 98 12.17 3.68 8.45
N ARG A 99 12.75 2.77 9.22
CA ARG A 99 14.00 3.04 9.96
C ARG A 99 15.20 3.21 9.04
N SER A 100 15.19 2.53 7.89
CA SER A 100 16.25 2.61 6.89
C SER A 100 16.14 3.81 5.94
N GLY A 101 15.07 4.62 6.07
CA GLY A 101 14.82 5.76 5.19
C GLY A 101 14.02 5.44 3.94
N ARG A 102 13.41 4.25 3.89
CA ARG A 102 12.59 3.76 2.78
C ARG A 102 11.10 3.99 3.03
#